data_AF-A0A412B176-F1
#
_entry.id   AF-A0A412B176-F1
#
_cell.length_a   1.000
_cell.length_b   1.000
_cell.length_c   1.000
_cell.angle_alpha   90.00
_cell.angle_beta   90.00
_cell.angle_gamma   90.00
#
_symmetry.space_group_name_H-M   'P 1'
#
loop_
_entity.id
_entity.type
_entity.pdbx_description
1 polymer ?
#
loop_
_entity_poly.entity_id
_entity_poly.type
_entity_poly.pdbx_seq_one_letter_code
_entity_poly.pdbx_strand_id
1 'polypeptide(L)'
;MIESVGMMSDIYELEQIRQRISERYRSDPNIRINVSLRQPKLHLNNVPVAITGVYRHIFQIEETSSGQPKRHALQYADVLTHDIELLDI
;
A
#
# COMPACT_ATOMS: atom_id res chain seq x y z
N MET A 1 7.37 -12.22 28.02
CA MET A 1 6.49 -12.99 27.11
C MET A 1 5.41 -12.12 26.45
N ILE A 2 5.69 -10.83 26.18
CA ILE A 2 4.74 -9.86 25.61
C ILE A 2 5.08 -9.55 24.14
N GLU A 3 6.34 -9.72 23.77
CA GLU A 3 6.86 -9.52 22.40
C GLU A 3 6.24 -10.49 21.40
N SER A 4 5.96 -11.73 21.82
CA SER A 4 5.39 -12.77 20.96
C SER A 4 3.93 -12.51 20.58
N VAL A 5 3.17 -11.79 21.42
CA VAL A 5 1.76 -11.46 21.14
C VAL A 5 1.67 -10.29 20.16
N GLY A 6 2.53 -9.27 20.31
CA GLY A 6 2.64 -8.15 19.36
C GLY A 6 3.10 -8.60 17.97
N MET A 7 4.10 -9.49 17.90
CA MET A 7 4.55 -10.03 16.60
C MET A 7 3.46 -10.86 15.90
N MET A 8 2.60 -11.56 16.66
CA MET A 8 1.47 -12.29 16.09
C MET A 8 0.44 -11.33 15.50
N SER A 9 0.06 -10.25 16.22
CA SER A 9 -0.89 -9.27 15.68
C SER A 9 -0.38 -8.62 14.40
N ASP A 10 0.90 -8.27 14.35
CA ASP A 10 1.50 -7.60 13.18
C ASP A 10 1.47 -8.52 11.94
N ILE A 11 1.70 -9.83 12.12
CA ILE A 11 1.63 -10.81 11.03
C ILE A 11 0.19 -10.92 10.52
N TYR A 12 -0.79 -11.00 11.42
CA TYR A 12 -2.21 -11.08 11.05
C TYR A 12 -2.69 -9.80 10.34
N GLU A 13 -2.23 -8.62 10.78
CA GLU A 13 -2.55 -7.35 10.12
C GLU A 13 -1.91 -7.24 8.75
N LEU A 14 -0.64 -7.63 8.61
CA LEU A 14 0.05 -7.63 7.33
C LEU A 14 -0.62 -8.58 6.32
N GLU A 15 -1.12 -9.73 6.77
CA GLU A 15 -1.87 -10.67 5.94
C GLU A 15 -3.21 -10.08 5.49
N GLN A 16 -3.94 -9.41 6.39
CA GLN A 16 -5.17 -8.70 6.03
C GLN A 16 -4.92 -7.56 5.02
N ILE A 17 -3.86 -6.78 5.20
CA ILE A 17 -3.46 -5.73 4.26
C ILE A 17 -3.21 -6.34 2.87
N ARG A 18 -2.44 -7.43 2.80
CA ARG A 18 -2.18 -8.14 1.54
C ARG A 18 -3.46 -8.65 0.90
N GLN A 19 -4.36 -9.23 1.69
CA GLN A 19 -5.63 -9.76 1.20
C GLN A 19 -6.49 -8.64 0.61
N ARG A 20 -6.70 -7.54 1.35
CA ARG A 20 -7.48 -6.39 0.89
C ARG A 20 -6.93 -5.84 -0.43
N ILE A 21 -5.62 -5.55 -0.49
CA ILE A 21 -4.97 -5.05 -1.72
C ILE A 21 -5.14 -6.04 -2.88
N SER A 22 -5.03 -7.34 -2.62
CA SER A 22 -5.21 -8.39 -3.64
C SER A 22 -6.66 -8.50 -4.12
N GLU A 23 -7.65 -8.30 -3.25
CA GLU A 23 -9.06 -8.26 -3.61
C GLU A 23 -9.37 -7.03 -4.44
N ARG A 24 -8.88 -5.85 -4.02
CA ARG A 24 -9.06 -4.59 -4.75
C ARG A 24 -8.43 -4.66 -6.14
N TYR A 25 -7.22 -5.20 -6.27
CA TYR A 25 -6.57 -5.41 -7.56
C TYR A 25 -7.40 -6.26 -8.54
N ARG A 26 -8.13 -7.26 -8.03
CA ARG A 26 -8.95 -8.15 -8.87
C ARG A 26 -10.32 -7.58 -9.24
N SER A 27 -10.88 -6.68 -8.43
CA SER A 27 -12.22 -6.12 -8.62
C SER A 27 -12.18 -4.74 -9.29
N ASP A 28 -11.67 -3.74 -8.57
CA ASP A 28 -11.48 -2.38 -9.04
C ASP A 28 -10.11 -1.87 -8.55
N PRO A 29 -9.07 -1.85 -9.40
CA PRO A 29 -7.72 -1.52 -8.97
C PRO A 29 -7.55 -0.03 -8.60
N ASN A 30 -8.55 0.82 -8.84
CA ASN A 30 -8.46 2.25 -8.56
C ASN A 30 -8.67 2.53 -7.08
N ILE A 31 -7.77 3.32 -6.49
CA ILE A 31 -7.80 3.74 -5.09
C ILE A 31 -7.24 5.16 -4.96
N ARG A 32 -7.54 5.83 -3.86
CA ARG A 32 -6.85 7.04 -3.41
C ARG A 32 -5.91 6.68 -2.28
N ILE A 33 -4.73 7.29 -2.29
CA ILE A 33 -3.71 7.01 -1.28
C ILE A 33 -3.08 8.28 -0.71
N ASN A 34 -2.64 8.18 0.53
CA ASN A 34 -1.61 9.04 1.10
C ASN A 34 -0.31 8.25 1.19
N VAL A 35 0.81 8.90 0.90
CA VAL A 35 2.16 8.34 1.06
C VAL A 35 3.05 9.40 1.69
N SER A 36 3.81 9.02 2.71
CA SER A 36 4.77 9.89 3.39
C SER A 36 6.10 9.16 3.64
N LEU A 37 6.69 8.64 2.57
CA LEU A 37 7.94 7.90 2.63
C LEU A 37 9.14 8.83 2.59
N ARG A 38 10.10 8.57 3.48
CA ARG A 38 11.38 9.30 3.52
C ARG A 38 12.42 8.69 2.57
N GLN A 39 12.39 7.37 2.33
CA GLN A 39 13.33 6.64 1.48
C GLN A 39 12.63 5.48 0.76
N PRO A 40 12.38 5.56 -0.57
CA PRO A 40 12.59 6.74 -1.42
C PRO A 40 11.70 7.91 -0.97
N LYS A 41 12.12 9.15 -1.27
CA LYS A 41 11.31 10.33 -0.94
C LYS A 41 10.08 10.36 -1.83
N LEU A 42 8.92 10.04 -1.26
CA LEU A 42 7.64 10.03 -1.97
C LEU A 42 6.57 10.61 -1.05
N HIS A 43 5.98 11.72 -1.50
CA HIS A 43 4.86 12.36 -0.82
C HIS A 43 3.69 12.45 -1.78
N LEU A 44 2.63 11.71 -1.47
CA LEU A 44 1.36 11.75 -2.18
C LEU A 44 0.29 12.09 -1.14
N ASN A 45 -0.57 13.06 -1.46
CA ASN A 45 -1.70 13.39 -0.61
C ASN A 45 -2.97 13.28 -1.42
N ASN A 46 -3.81 12.32 -1.03
CA ASN A 46 -5.13 12.12 -1.59
C ASN A 46 -5.12 11.92 -3.12
N VAL A 47 -4.09 11.21 -3.61
CA VAL A 47 -3.83 11.04 -5.04
C VAL A 47 -4.54 9.79 -5.55
N PRO A 48 -5.32 9.88 -6.66
CA PRO A 48 -5.90 8.72 -7.30
C PRO A 48 -4.83 7.94 -8.07
N VAL A 49 -4.76 6.64 -7.83
CA VAL A 49 -3.81 5.71 -8.46
C VAL A 49 -4.51 4.40 -8.81
N ALA A 50 -3.91 3.62 -9.70
CA ALA A 50 -4.33 2.25 -9.99
C ALA A 50 -3.30 1.26 -9.46
N ILE A 51 -3.73 0.21 -8.76
CA ILE A 51 -2.88 -0.95 -8.45
C ILE A 51 -2.60 -1.69 -9.76
N THR A 52 -1.35 -1.76 -10.17
CA THR A 52 -0.93 -2.38 -11.44
C THR A 52 -0.27 -3.75 -11.25
N GLY A 53 0.15 -4.08 -10.03
CA GLY A 53 0.72 -5.39 -9.72
C GLY A 53 0.72 -5.70 -8.22
N VAL A 54 0.58 -6.97 -7.87
CA VAL A 54 0.56 -7.47 -6.50
C VAL A 54 1.56 -8.63 -6.41
N TYR A 55 2.56 -8.49 -5.54
CA TYR A 55 3.63 -9.47 -5.36
C TYR A 55 3.72 -9.86 -3.89
N ARG A 56 4.59 -10.83 -3.57
CA ARG A 56 4.71 -11.35 -2.20
C ARG A 56 5.07 -10.29 -1.15
N HIS A 57 5.90 -9.32 -1.51
CA HIS A 57 6.47 -8.34 -0.58
C HIS A 57 6.10 -6.89 -0.87
N ILE A 58 5.62 -6.61 -2.08
CA ILE A 58 5.30 -5.28 -2.56
C ILE A 58 4.04 -5.31 -3.41
N PHE A 59 3.42 -4.14 -3.57
CA PHE A 59 2.45 -3.89 -4.61
C PHE A 59 2.91 -2.70 -5.45
N GLN A 60 2.48 -2.68 -6.71
CA GLN A 60 2.79 -1.61 -7.65
C GLN A 60 1.55 -0.76 -7.86
N ILE A 61 1.76 0.54 -7.88
CA ILE A 61 0.74 1.52 -8.24
C ILE A 61 1.23 2.36 -9.41
N GLU A 62 0.29 2.91 -10.18
CA GLU A 62 0.54 3.90 -11.20
C GLU A 62 -0.28 5.15 -10.91
N GLU A 63 0.38 6.31 -10.78
CA GLU A 63 -0.29 7.61 -10.81
C GLU A 63 -0.27 8.15 -12.24
N THR A 64 -1.40 8.69 -12.69
CA THR A 64 -1.51 9.38 -13.99
C THR A 64 -1.78 10.87 -13.84
N SER A 65 -1.98 11.34 -12.60
CA SER A 65 -2.34 12.73 -12.28
C SER A 65 -1.27 13.75 -12.68
N SER A 66 -0.01 13.34 -12.82
CA SER A 66 1.09 14.22 -13.23
C SER A 66 1.28 14.35 -14.75
N GLY A 67 0.36 13.82 -15.56
CA GLY A 67 0.37 13.89 -17.02
C GLY A 67 1.32 12.88 -17.69
N GLN A 68 2.20 12.25 -16.92
CA GLN A 68 2.96 11.06 -17.32
C GLN A 68 2.71 9.96 -16.30
N PRO A 69 2.46 8.71 -16.73
CA PRO A 69 2.28 7.59 -15.82
C PRO A 69 3.57 7.36 -15.02
N LYS A 70 3.50 7.49 -13.70
CA LYS A 70 4.60 7.14 -12.80
C LYS A 70 4.25 5.92 -11.98
N ARG A 71 5.15 4.94 -12.01
CA ARG A 71 5.00 3.69 -11.26
C ARG A 71 5.80 3.73 -9.99
N HIS A 72 5.17 3.29 -8.90
CA HIS A 72 5.79 3.15 -7.59
C HIS A 72 5.61 1.72 -7.10
N ALA A 73 6.67 1.15 -6.53
CA ALA A 73 6.61 -0.10 -5.79
C ALA A 73 6.59 0.24 -4.30
N LEU A 74 5.56 -0.22 -3.60
CA LEU A 74 5.28 0.09 -2.20
C LEU A 74 5.31 -1.19 -1.37
N GLN A 75 5.82 -1.14 -0.14
CA GLN A 75 5.84 -2.30 0.74
C GLN A 75 4.54 -2.39 1.53
N TYR A 76 4.07 -3.60 1.79
CA TYR A 76 2.93 -3.80 2.69
C TYR A 76 3.23 -3.33 4.13
N ALA A 77 4.50 -3.40 4.53
CA ALA A 77 4.95 -2.93 5.83
C ALA A 77 4.75 -1.42 6.00
N ASP A 78 4.89 -0.64 4.93
CA ASP A 78 4.70 0.81 4.97
C ASP A 78 3.21 1.18 5.19
N VAL A 79 2.29 0.29 4.82
CA VAL A 79 0.85 0.43 5.14
C VAL A 79 0.60 0.11 6.62
N LEU A 80 1.24 -0.94 7.13
CA LEU A 80 1.17 -1.31 8.55
C LEU A 80 1.72 -0.20 9.45
N THR A 81 2.84 0.44 9.07
CA THR A 81 3.43 1.56 9.82
C THR A 81 2.73 2.90 9.59
N HIS A 82 1.66 2.93 8.78
CA HIS A 82 0.89 4.14 8.43
C HIS A 82 1.70 5.20 7.67
N ASP A 83 2.85 4.84 7.09
CA ASP A 83 3.54 5.69 6.12
C ASP A 83 2.77 5.75 4.79
N ILE A 84 1.89 4.77 4.56
CA ILE A 84 0.96 4.67 3.44
C ILE A 84 -0.45 4.44 3.98
N GLU A 85 -1.39 5.28 3.55
CA GLU A 85 -2.81 5.10 3.86
C GLU A 85 -3.58 4.84 2.57
N LEU A 86 -4.40 3.80 2.57
CA LEU A 86 -5.30 3.46 1.48
C LEU A 86 -6.69 3.96 1.86
N LEU A 87 -7.22 4.96 1.15
CA LEU A 87 -8.42 5.69 1.58
C LEU A 87 -9.74 5.01 1.22
N ASP A 88 -9.72 4.10 0.24
CA ASP A 88 -10.94 3.54 -0.37
C ASP A 88 -11.05 2.02 -0.19
N ILE A 89 -10.44 1.43 0.85
CA ILE A 89 -10.34 -0.04 1.05
C ILE A 89 -10.59 -0.50 2.49
#